data_AF-A0AAF0E4K1-F1
#
_entry.id   AF-A0AAF0E4K1-F1
#
_cell.length_a   1.000
_cell.length_b   1.000
_cell.length_c   1.000
_cell.angle_alpha   90.00
_cell.angle_beta   90.00
_cell.angle_gamma   90.00
#
_symmetry.space_group_name_H-M   'P 1'
#
loop_
_entity.id
_entity.type
_entity.pdbx_description
1 polymer ?
#
loop_
_entity_poly.entity_id
_entity_poly.type
_entity_poly.pdbx_seq_one_letter_code
_entity_poly.pdbx_strand_id
1 'polypeptide(L)'
;MRVIKARAALLSDFEVLQLLKECEADQREDARNRKESGADPAEDDNDVPPNLRTIQFETIASLSQGFRPCSVQNAQHITSFKQLIHDRGYVVPDTNILEGAVGLTKAERLQLVNHAPASVVELHTIIEELGQRMSDEQIEDILRCISSCLPMPTESASAAPVMDTSYAPMSEDAVDRPDVTMEEVHAAEEEDAFPEEHFEHETAGAVMDQDDDE
;
A
#
# COMPACT_ATOMS: atom_id res chain seq x y z
N MET A 1 13.75 -23.52 -0.05
CA MET A 1 12.60 -23.16 0.82
C MET A 1 11.36 -23.89 0.29
N ARG A 2 10.45 -24.39 1.16
CA ARG A 2 9.17 -24.99 0.73
C ARG A 2 8.02 -24.29 1.44
N VAL A 3 6.98 -23.93 0.70
CA VAL A 3 5.78 -23.28 1.26
C VAL A 3 4.86 -24.36 1.83
N ILE A 4 4.64 -24.35 3.14
CA ILE A 4 3.76 -25.31 3.82
C ILE A 4 2.29 -24.93 3.62
N LYS A 5 1.97 -23.64 3.78
CA LYS A 5 0.63 -23.08 3.60
C LYS A 5 0.75 -21.73 2.89
N ALA A 6 0.20 -21.64 1.68
CA ALA A 6 0.25 -20.40 0.90
C ALA A 6 -0.59 -19.27 1.54
N ARG A 7 -1.73 -19.62 2.17
CA ARG A 7 -2.64 -18.67 2.82
C ARG A 7 -2.92 -19.14 4.24
N ALA A 8 -2.11 -18.68 5.19
CA ALA A 8 -2.22 -19.08 6.59
C ALA A 8 -3.23 -18.24 7.37
N ALA A 9 -3.27 -16.94 7.10
CA ALA A 9 -4.10 -15.98 7.81
C ALA A 9 -4.54 -14.84 6.90
N LEU A 10 -5.55 -14.11 7.36
CA LEU A 10 -5.92 -12.80 6.83
C LEU A 10 -5.43 -11.78 7.85
N LEU A 11 -4.71 -10.77 7.37
CA LEU A 11 -4.18 -9.67 8.17
C LEU A 11 -4.89 -8.39 7.77
N SER A 12 -5.25 -7.59 8.77
CA SER A 12 -5.78 -6.25 8.56
C SER A 12 -4.67 -5.26 8.23
N ASP A 13 -5.04 -4.18 7.53
CA ASP A 13 -4.10 -3.12 7.15
C ASP A 13 -3.47 -2.48 8.39
N PHE A 14 -4.23 -2.40 9.49
CA PHE A 14 -3.75 -1.94 10.79
C PHE A 14 -2.66 -2.84 11.37
N GLU A 15 -2.85 -4.17 11.37
CA GLU A 15 -1.85 -5.13 11.88
C GLU A 15 -0.55 -5.05 11.08
N VAL A 16 -0.66 -4.93 9.76
CA VAL A 16 0.50 -4.78 8.87
C VAL A 16 1.22 -3.46 9.15
N LEU A 17 0.48 -2.34 9.24
CA LEU A 17 1.07 -1.04 9.54
C LEU A 17 1.77 -1.00 10.89
N GLN A 18 1.14 -1.58 11.92
CA GLN A 18 1.72 -1.65 13.26
C GLN A 18 3.00 -2.48 13.26
N LEU A 19 2.98 -3.67 12.66
CA LEU A 19 4.14 -4.55 12.58
C LEU A 19 5.31 -3.87 11.85
N LEU A 20 5.05 -3.20 10.73
CA LEU A 20 6.10 -2.53 9.97
C LEU A 20 6.73 -1.38 10.75
N LYS A 21 5.93 -0.61 11.50
CA LYS A 21 6.43 0.46 12.39
C LYS A 21 7.25 -0.08 13.55
N GLU A 22 6.84 -1.21 14.14
CA GLU A 22 7.61 -1.90 15.18
C GLU A 22 8.95 -2.39 14.63
N CYS A 23 8.97 -3.04 13.46
CA CYS A 23 10.21 -3.45 12.81
C CYS A 23 11.15 -2.28 12.49
N GLU A 24 10.63 -1.14 12.02
CA GLU A 24 11.45 0.05 11.74
C GLU A 24 12.06 0.63 13.04
N ALA A 25 11.28 0.64 14.13
CA ALA A 25 11.74 1.10 15.43
C ALA A 25 12.87 0.20 16.00
N ASP A 26 12.69 -1.11 15.93
CA ASP A 26 13.70 -2.10 16.37
C ASP A 26 15.00 -1.94 15.57
N GLN A 27 14.91 -1.84 14.25
CA GLN A 27 16.08 -1.62 13.38
C GLN A 27 16.82 -0.32 13.72
N ARG A 28 16.08 0.74 14.04
CA ARG A 28 16.66 2.03 14.43
C ARG A 28 17.33 1.97 15.80
N GLU A 29 16.74 1.26 16.75
CA GLU A 29 17.33 1.02 18.06
C GLU A 29 18.62 0.19 17.94
N ASP A 30 18.58 -0.88 17.16
CA ASP A 30 19.74 -1.72 16.89
C ASP A 30 20.87 -0.94 16.23
N ALA A 31 20.58 -0.10 15.24
CA ALA A 31 21.56 0.78 14.61
C ALA A 31 22.19 1.77 15.61
N ARG A 32 21.40 2.29 16.56
CA ARG A 32 21.90 3.16 17.62
C ARG A 32 22.81 2.42 18.60
N ASN A 33 22.38 1.24 19.05
CA ASN A 33 23.14 0.40 19.99
C ASN A 33 24.47 -0.07 19.36
N ARG A 34 24.49 -0.35 18.05
CA ARG A 34 25.72 -0.65 17.30
C ARG A 34 26.69 0.54 17.26
N LYS A 35 26.17 1.76 17.03
CA LYS A 35 26.97 2.98 17.06
C LYS A 35 27.57 3.27 18.44
N GLU A 36 26.84 2.96 19.51
CA GLU A 36 27.31 3.14 20.89
C GLU A 36 28.33 2.05 21.32
N SER A 37 28.28 0.85 20.73
CA SER A 37 29.20 -0.26 21.04
C SER A 37 30.52 -0.25 20.26
N GLY A 38 30.68 0.64 19.28
CA GLY A 38 31.94 0.83 18.55
C GLY A 38 32.34 -0.34 17.65
N ALA A 39 31.37 -1.15 17.22
CA ALA A 39 31.61 -2.27 16.31
C ALA A 39 32.12 -1.79 14.94
N ASP A 40 33.07 -2.52 14.36
CA ASP A 40 33.68 -2.20 13.07
C ASP A 40 32.63 -2.29 11.93
N PRO A 41 32.48 -1.26 11.06
CA PRO A 41 31.46 -1.23 10.00
C PRO A 41 31.65 -2.28 8.89
N ALA A 42 32.81 -2.95 8.84
CA ALA A 42 33.22 -3.79 7.73
C ALA A 42 32.77 -5.27 7.84
N GLU A 43 32.24 -5.69 8.99
CA GLU A 43 31.71 -7.06 9.21
C GLU A 43 30.17 -7.10 9.29
N ASP A 44 29.49 -6.05 8.80
CA ASP A 44 28.06 -5.86 9.04
C ASP A 44 27.15 -6.62 8.05
N ASP A 45 27.02 -7.93 8.26
CA ASP A 45 26.00 -8.78 7.61
C ASP A 45 24.58 -8.55 8.20
N ASN A 46 24.42 -7.60 9.13
CA ASN A 46 23.17 -7.33 9.84
C ASN A 46 22.51 -5.99 9.44
N ASP A 47 23.02 -5.28 8.42
CA ASP A 47 22.29 -4.13 7.87
C ASP A 47 21.04 -4.59 7.12
N VAL A 48 19.98 -3.79 7.21
CA VAL A 48 18.71 -4.07 6.56
C VAL A 48 18.90 -3.94 5.05
N PRO A 49 18.65 -5.00 4.26
CA PRO A 49 18.84 -4.95 2.82
C PRO A 49 18.04 -3.81 2.18
N PRO A 50 18.61 -3.10 1.18
CA PRO A 50 17.99 -1.91 0.61
C PRO A 50 16.60 -2.20 -0.01
N ASN A 51 16.41 -3.37 -0.60
CA ASN A 51 15.12 -3.82 -1.12
C ASN A 51 14.05 -3.98 -0.02
N LEU A 52 14.44 -4.46 1.18
CA LEU A 52 13.53 -4.57 2.31
C LEU A 52 13.19 -3.17 2.86
N ARG A 53 14.17 -2.26 2.89
CA ARG A 53 13.96 -0.86 3.29
C ARG A 53 12.97 -0.15 2.37
N THR A 54 13.11 -0.32 1.05
CA THR A 54 12.19 0.28 0.06
C THR A 54 10.77 -0.23 0.24
N ILE A 55 10.55 -1.55 0.32
CA ILE A 55 9.19 -2.09 0.47
C ILE A 55 8.55 -1.70 1.81
N GLN A 56 9.33 -1.64 2.90
CA GLN A 56 8.85 -1.16 4.19
C GLN A 56 8.40 0.29 4.10
N PHE A 57 9.25 1.17 3.54
CA PHE A 57 8.94 2.60 3.40
C PHE A 57 7.70 2.84 2.53
N GLU A 58 7.63 2.23 1.34
CA GLU A 58 6.50 2.39 0.42
C GLU A 58 5.19 1.85 1.02
N THR A 59 5.24 0.72 1.70
CA THR A 59 4.06 0.12 2.34
C THR A 59 3.58 0.98 3.51
N ILE A 60 4.48 1.45 4.37
CA ILE A 60 4.14 2.36 5.47
C ILE A 60 3.56 3.66 4.91
N ALA A 61 4.16 4.23 3.86
CA ALA A 61 3.68 5.46 3.23
C ALA A 61 2.28 5.29 2.64
N SER A 62 2.01 4.15 1.96
CA SER A 62 0.70 3.85 1.38
C SER A 62 -0.39 3.61 2.43
N LEU A 63 -0.07 2.88 3.51
CA LEU A 63 -1.02 2.60 4.59
C LEU A 63 -1.22 3.79 5.53
N SER A 64 -0.25 4.70 5.64
CA SER A 64 -0.35 5.91 6.48
C SER A 64 -1.02 7.10 5.78
N GLN A 65 -1.60 6.90 4.59
CA GLN A 65 -2.33 7.97 3.91
C GLN A 65 -3.54 8.39 4.76
N GLY A 66 -3.76 9.70 4.91
CA GLY A 66 -4.76 10.24 5.84
C GLY A 66 -6.22 9.86 5.53
N PHE A 67 -6.52 9.41 4.31
CA PHE A 67 -7.85 8.90 3.94
C PHE A 67 -8.05 7.42 4.28
N ARG A 68 -6.99 6.70 4.68
CA ARG A 68 -7.07 5.28 5.07
C ARG A 68 -7.50 5.18 6.54
N PRO A 69 -8.53 4.39 6.85
CA PRO A 69 -8.98 4.18 8.23
C PRO A 69 -7.87 3.62 9.15
N CYS A 70 -6.99 2.76 8.63
CA CYS A 70 -5.91 2.14 9.41
C CYS A 70 -4.91 3.15 10.00
N SER A 71 -4.81 4.37 9.46
CA SER A 71 -3.94 5.41 10.01
C SER A 71 -4.47 6.02 11.33
N VAL A 72 -5.79 5.99 11.56
CA VAL A 72 -6.45 6.58 12.73
C VAL A 72 -6.97 5.49 13.68
N GLN A 73 -7.16 4.28 13.17
CA GLN A 73 -7.62 3.13 13.93
C GLN A 73 -6.63 2.68 15.00
N ASN A 74 -7.18 2.07 16.05
CA ASN A 74 -6.44 1.45 17.15
C ASN A 74 -6.95 0.01 17.34
N ALA A 75 -6.18 -0.84 18.01
CA ALA A 75 -6.57 -2.22 18.32
C ALA A 75 -7.91 -2.34 19.07
N GLN A 76 -8.24 -1.35 19.91
CA GLN A 76 -9.50 -1.26 20.64
C GLN A 76 -10.71 -1.07 19.71
N HIS A 77 -10.56 -0.27 18.64
CA HIS A 77 -11.63 -0.04 17.66
C HIS A 77 -11.97 -1.33 16.92
N ILE A 78 -10.96 -2.07 16.46
CA ILE A 78 -11.12 -3.33 15.74
C ILE A 78 -11.73 -4.40 16.66
N THR A 79 -11.26 -4.49 17.90
CA THR A 79 -11.79 -5.46 18.87
C THR A 79 -13.24 -5.16 19.22
N SER A 80 -13.57 -3.89 19.47
CA SER A 80 -14.94 -3.44 19.75
C SER A 80 -15.87 -3.72 18.57
N PHE A 81 -15.44 -3.45 17.35
CA PHE A 81 -16.19 -3.76 16.13
C PHE A 81 -16.45 -5.26 15.99
N LYS A 82 -15.41 -6.10 16.15
CA LYS A 82 -15.53 -7.56 16.05
C LYS A 82 -16.49 -8.10 17.11
N GLN A 83 -16.43 -7.58 18.33
CA GLN A 83 -17.34 -7.96 19.41
C GLN A 83 -18.77 -7.54 19.10
N LEU A 84 -18.98 -6.31 18.63
CA LEU A 84 -20.31 -5.80 18.31
C LEU A 84 -20.97 -6.60 17.17
N ILE A 85 -20.25 -6.88 16.08
CA ILE A 85 -20.76 -7.69 14.97
C ILE A 85 -21.04 -9.13 15.39
N HIS A 86 -20.22 -9.67 16.31
CA HIS A 86 -20.45 -10.99 16.91
C HIS A 86 -21.74 -11.00 17.76
N ASP A 87 -21.92 -10.02 18.64
CA ASP A 87 -23.06 -9.94 19.55
C ASP A 87 -24.38 -9.66 18.82
N ARG A 88 -24.32 -9.00 17.67
CA ARG A 88 -25.46 -8.84 16.74
C ARG A 88 -25.80 -10.09 15.95
N GLY A 89 -24.98 -11.14 16.02
CA GLY A 89 -25.22 -12.42 15.36
C GLY A 89 -24.84 -12.46 13.87
N TYR A 90 -24.10 -11.47 13.37
CA TYR A 90 -23.65 -11.45 11.97
C TYR A 90 -22.41 -12.32 11.72
N VAL A 91 -21.82 -12.92 12.76
CA VAL A 91 -20.70 -13.86 12.64
C VAL A 91 -21.22 -15.29 12.56
N VAL A 92 -21.27 -15.80 11.34
CA VAL A 92 -21.72 -17.16 11.03
C VAL A 92 -20.60 -17.88 10.25
N PRO A 93 -20.45 -19.21 10.34
CA PRO A 93 -19.52 -19.94 9.49
C PRO A 93 -19.77 -19.63 8.01
N ASP A 94 -18.70 -19.36 7.26
CA ASP A 94 -18.77 -18.93 5.85
C ASP A 94 -19.58 -19.93 4.98
N THR A 95 -19.58 -21.22 5.31
CA THR A 95 -20.37 -22.26 4.64
C THR A 95 -21.87 -21.96 4.68
N ASN A 96 -22.38 -21.49 5.81
CA ASN A 96 -23.82 -21.26 5.99
C ASN A 96 -24.23 -19.95 5.30
N ILE A 97 -23.32 -18.98 5.23
CA ILE A 97 -23.58 -17.71 4.54
C ILE A 97 -23.75 -17.94 3.04
N LEU A 98 -22.92 -18.81 2.45
CA LEU A 98 -23.05 -19.23 1.05
C LEU A 98 -24.34 -20.01 0.78
N GLU A 99 -24.91 -20.66 1.80
CA GLU A 99 -26.21 -21.35 1.75
C GLU A 99 -27.41 -20.43 1.99
N GLY A 100 -27.18 -19.13 2.20
CA GLY A 100 -28.24 -18.11 2.35
C GLY A 100 -28.52 -17.69 3.80
N ALA A 101 -27.66 -18.05 4.76
CA ALA A 101 -27.76 -17.51 6.10
C ALA A 101 -27.35 -16.03 6.14
N VAL A 102 -28.04 -15.27 6.98
CA VAL A 102 -27.74 -13.85 7.19
C VAL A 102 -26.45 -13.73 8.00
N GLY A 103 -25.41 -13.16 7.41
CA GLY A 103 -24.12 -12.96 8.06
C GLY A 103 -23.05 -12.40 7.13
N LEU A 104 -21.93 -12.01 7.75
CA LEU A 104 -20.75 -11.46 7.09
C LEU A 104 -19.63 -12.49 7.05
N THR A 105 -19.10 -12.76 5.86
CA THR A 105 -17.98 -13.69 5.69
C THR A 105 -16.72 -13.15 6.36
N LYS A 106 -15.71 -14.00 6.57
CA LYS A 106 -14.43 -13.54 7.12
C LYS A 106 -13.76 -12.45 6.26
N ALA A 107 -13.89 -12.55 4.93
CA ALA A 107 -13.30 -11.58 4.00
C ALA A 107 -14.05 -10.25 4.04
N GLU A 108 -15.39 -10.27 4.04
CA GLU A 108 -16.21 -9.05 4.14
C GLU A 108 -15.90 -8.31 5.44
N ARG A 109 -15.85 -9.01 6.57
CA ARG A 109 -15.49 -8.39 7.87
C ARG A 109 -14.12 -7.73 7.86
N LEU A 110 -13.15 -8.32 7.15
CA LEU A 110 -11.83 -7.73 6.99
C LEU A 110 -11.88 -6.46 6.14
N GLN A 111 -12.61 -6.49 5.03
CA GLN A 111 -12.78 -5.32 4.16
C GLN A 111 -13.50 -4.17 4.87
N LEU A 112 -14.52 -4.47 5.69
CA LEU A 112 -15.18 -3.48 6.53
C LEU A 112 -14.22 -2.79 7.50
N VAL A 113 -13.31 -3.54 8.12
CA VAL A 113 -12.27 -2.96 8.99
C VAL A 113 -11.30 -2.09 8.19
N ASN A 114 -10.84 -2.57 7.04
CA ASN A 114 -9.83 -1.86 6.24
C ASN A 114 -10.38 -0.60 5.56
N HIS A 115 -11.67 -0.56 5.19
CA HIS A 115 -12.25 0.52 4.39
C HIS A 115 -13.21 1.41 5.18
N ALA A 116 -13.76 0.93 6.30
CA ALA A 116 -14.67 1.65 7.19
C ALA A 116 -15.76 2.45 6.41
N PRO A 117 -16.63 1.75 5.67
CA PRO A 117 -17.58 2.40 4.77
C PRO A 117 -18.56 3.30 5.54
N ALA A 118 -18.79 4.50 5.03
CA ALA A 118 -19.65 5.51 5.65
C ALA A 118 -21.08 5.50 5.09
N SER A 119 -21.26 4.89 3.91
CA SER A 119 -22.51 4.91 3.15
C SER A 119 -22.97 3.51 2.76
N VAL A 120 -24.29 3.36 2.54
CA VAL A 120 -24.88 2.12 2.01
C VAL A 120 -24.29 1.77 0.65
N VAL A 121 -23.97 2.77 -0.16
CA VAL A 121 -23.38 2.59 -1.50
C VAL A 121 -22.00 1.95 -1.41
N GLU A 122 -21.15 2.40 -0.50
CA GLU A 122 -19.86 1.76 -0.24
C GLU A 122 -20.02 0.35 0.33
N LEU A 123 -21.05 0.12 1.14
CA LEU A 123 -21.30 -1.22 1.67
C LEU A 123 -21.68 -2.21 0.55
N HIS A 124 -22.40 -1.75 -0.48
CA HIS A 124 -22.71 -2.55 -1.68
C HIS A 124 -21.48 -2.88 -2.53
N THR A 125 -20.39 -2.10 -2.47
CA THR A 125 -19.16 -2.42 -3.20
C THR A 125 -18.30 -3.45 -2.48
N ILE A 126 -18.52 -3.63 -1.17
CA ILE A 126 -17.78 -4.58 -0.33
C ILE A 126 -18.52 -5.92 -0.23
N ILE A 127 -19.85 -5.90 -0.10
CA ILE A 127 -20.66 -7.11 0.13
C ILE A 127 -21.47 -7.45 -1.12
N GLU A 128 -21.22 -8.63 -1.69
CA GLU A 128 -21.96 -9.13 -2.84
C GLU A 128 -23.42 -9.43 -2.48
N GLU A 129 -24.34 -9.05 -3.38
CA GLU A 129 -25.79 -9.29 -3.27
C GLU A 129 -26.38 -8.84 -1.93
N LEU A 130 -25.86 -7.75 -1.35
CA LEU A 130 -26.24 -7.24 -0.03
C LEU A 130 -27.76 -7.10 0.16
N GLY A 131 -28.46 -6.55 -0.84
CA GLY A 131 -29.92 -6.35 -0.78
C GLY A 131 -30.75 -7.64 -0.89
N GLN A 132 -30.16 -8.74 -1.34
CA GLN A 132 -30.82 -10.06 -1.33
C GLN A 132 -30.51 -10.82 -0.04
N ARG A 133 -29.31 -10.60 0.53
CA ARG A 133 -28.82 -11.32 1.72
C ARG A 133 -29.25 -10.71 3.05
N MET A 134 -29.49 -9.40 3.09
CA MET A 134 -29.76 -8.67 4.33
C MET A 134 -30.94 -7.71 4.12
N SER A 135 -31.72 -7.48 5.18
CA SER A 135 -32.77 -6.46 5.16
C SER A 135 -32.19 -5.05 5.31
N ASP A 136 -32.93 -4.05 4.86
CA ASP A 136 -32.54 -2.64 5.00
C ASP A 136 -32.23 -2.26 6.47
N GLU A 137 -33.00 -2.80 7.42
CA GLU A 137 -32.77 -2.61 8.86
C GLU A 137 -31.41 -3.18 9.32
N GLN A 138 -30.99 -4.33 8.78
CA GLN A 138 -29.71 -4.96 9.11
C GLN A 138 -28.54 -4.20 8.48
N ILE A 139 -28.73 -3.70 7.26
CA ILE A 139 -27.77 -2.86 6.54
C ILE A 139 -27.51 -1.58 7.35
N GLU A 140 -28.57 -0.92 7.81
CA GLU A 140 -28.46 0.27 8.67
C GLU A 140 -27.82 -0.05 10.02
N ASP A 141 -28.13 -1.18 10.64
CA ASP A 141 -27.51 -1.60 11.91
C ASP A 141 -25.99 -1.86 11.74
N ILE A 142 -25.57 -2.46 10.63
CA ILE A 142 -24.14 -2.64 10.31
C ILE A 142 -23.45 -1.29 10.13
N LEU A 143 -24.03 -0.37 9.37
CA LEU A 143 -23.47 0.97 9.20
C LEU A 143 -23.37 1.71 10.54
N ARG A 144 -24.35 1.55 11.42
CA ARG A 144 -24.31 2.11 12.77
C ARG A 144 -23.20 1.48 13.61
N CYS A 145 -22.96 0.18 13.48
CA CYS A 145 -21.85 -0.51 14.14
C CYS A 145 -20.50 0.03 13.65
N ILE A 146 -20.36 0.26 12.35
CA ILE A 146 -19.15 0.80 11.73
C ILE A 146 -18.89 2.23 12.23
N SER A 147 -19.88 3.13 12.09
CA SER A 147 -19.75 4.53 12.50
C SER A 147 -19.53 4.75 14.00
N SER A 148 -19.91 3.78 14.84
CA SER A 148 -19.69 3.85 16.29
C SER A 148 -18.34 3.30 16.74
N CYS A 149 -17.77 2.34 16.01
CA CYS A 149 -16.54 1.65 16.41
C CYS A 149 -15.31 2.10 15.62
N LEU A 150 -15.46 2.43 14.34
CA LEU A 150 -14.36 2.77 13.44
C LEU A 150 -14.26 4.29 13.27
N PRO A 151 -13.08 4.90 13.51
CA PRO A 151 -12.89 6.32 13.30
C PRO A 151 -12.98 6.64 11.81
N MET A 152 -13.81 7.63 11.47
CA MET A 152 -13.88 8.15 10.10
C MET A 152 -12.62 8.97 9.81
N PRO A 153 -11.92 8.71 8.69
CA PRO A 153 -10.90 9.62 8.21
C PRO A 153 -11.58 10.96 7.90
N THR A 154 -11.22 12.02 8.62
CA THR A 154 -11.73 13.37 8.31
C THR A 154 -11.05 13.85 7.03
N GLU A 155 -11.83 14.17 5.98
CA GLU A 155 -11.35 14.75 4.71
C GLU A 155 -10.50 16.04 4.88
N SER A 156 -10.51 16.64 6.07
CA SER A 156 -9.76 17.86 6.41
C SER A 156 -8.23 17.70 6.43
N ALA A 157 -7.68 16.50 6.20
CA ALA A 157 -6.24 16.27 6.04
C ALA A 157 -5.78 16.19 4.56
N SER A 158 -6.63 16.57 3.60
CA SER A 158 -6.30 16.58 2.16
C SER A 158 -5.67 17.89 1.66
N ALA A 159 -5.45 18.89 2.52
CA ALA A 159 -4.70 20.10 2.16
C ALA A 159 -3.16 19.87 2.24
N ALA A 160 -2.66 18.83 1.59
CA ALA A 160 -1.29 18.80 1.10
C ALA A 160 -1.32 19.31 -0.35
N PRO A 161 -0.39 20.18 -0.78
CA PRO A 161 -0.45 20.73 -2.13
C PRO A 161 -0.22 19.57 -3.09
N VAL A 162 -1.24 19.28 -3.89
CA VAL A 162 -1.06 18.66 -5.20
C VAL A 162 0.01 19.50 -5.92
N MET A 163 1.20 18.96 -6.11
CA MET A 163 2.12 19.52 -7.09
C MET A 163 1.43 19.40 -8.45
N ASP A 164 0.86 20.51 -8.88
CA ASP A 164 0.25 20.70 -10.18
C ASP A 164 1.33 20.47 -11.24
N THR A 165 1.35 19.27 -11.81
CA THR A 165 2.09 19.00 -13.05
C THR A 165 1.18 19.38 -14.21
N SER A 166 0.73 20.63 -14.25
CA SER A 166 0.06 21.17 -15.43
C SER A 166 1.14 21.61 -16.42
N TYR A 167 1.30 20.79 -17.47
CA TYR A 167 2.00 21.18 -18.68
C TYR A 167 1.28 22.40 -19.25
N ALA A 168 1.80 23.59 -19.01
CA ALA A 168 1.27 24.82 -19.60
C ALA A 168 1.50 24.79 -21.12
N PRO A 169 0.46 24.95 -21.96
CA PRO A 169 0.66 25.09 -23.39
C PRO A 169 1.34 26.44 -23.65
N MET A 170 2.51 26.40 -24.31
CA MET A 170 3.24 27.59 -24.71
C MET A 170 2.36 28.44 -25.64
N SER A 171 2.00 29.65 -25.19
CA SER A 171 1.45 30.69 -26.04
C SER A 171 2.59 31.51 -26.66
N GLU A 172 2.52 31.71 -27.96
CA GLU A 172 3.41 32.52 -28.77
C GLU A 172 3.34 34.02 -28.39
N ASP A 173 4.46 34.71 -28.61
CA ASP A 173 4.68 36.17 -28.56
C ASP A 173 4.74 36.90 -27.20
N ALA A 174 5.97 37.21 -26.75
CA ALA A 174 6.51 38.59 -26.68
C ALA A 174 7.86 38.68 -25.92
N VAL A 175 8.93 38.88 -26.70
CA VAL A 175 10.14 39.73 -26.53
C VAL A 175 10.44 40.32 -25.12
N ASP A 176 11.56 39.92 -24.51
CA ASP A 176 12.79 40.73 -24.33
C ASP A 176 13.80 39.98 -23.43
N ARG A 177 15.01 39.70 -23.93
CA ARG A 177 16.02 38.84 -23.28
C ARG A 177 17.36 39.57 -23.28
N PRO A 178 18.02 39.81 -22.14
CA PRO A 178 19.43 40.18 -22.16
C PRO A 178 20.29 38.94 -22.45
N ASP A 179 21.22 39.13 -23.36
CA ASP A 179 22.15 38.17 -23.95
C ASP A 179 23.12 37.57 -22.90
N VAL A 180 23.15 36.24 -22.79
CA VAL A 180 24.20 35.50 -22.06
C VAL A 180 24.80 34.51 -23.06
N THR A 181 26.09 34.67 -23.31
CA THR A 181 26.84 33.99 -24.38
C THR A 181 27.01 32.49 -24.14
N MET A 182 26.95 31.72 -25.23
CA MET A 182 26.88 30.27 -25.35
C MET A 182 28.11 29.46 -24.85
N GLU A 183 29.13 30.11 -24.26
CA GLU A 183 30.35 29.45 -23.78
C GLU A 183 30.30 29.00 -22.30
N GLU A 184 29.39 29.53 -21.47
CA GLU A 184 29.32 29.15 -20.04
C GLU A 184 28.39 27.96 -19.75
N VAL A 185 27.56 27.54 -20.71
CA VAL A 185 26.57 26.45 -20.51
C VAL A 185 27.20 25.06 -20.66
N HIS A 186 28.27 24.95 -21.45
CA HIS A 186 28.91 23.65 -21.74
C HIS A 186 29.79 23.11 -20.60
N ALA A 187 30.16 23.93 -19.60
CA ALA A 187 31.05 23.48 -18.52
C ALA A 187 30.33 22.74 -17.38
N ALA A 188 29.00 22.78 -17.32
CA ALA A 188 28.22 22.21 -16.21
C ALA A 188 27.52 20.88 -16.55
N GLU A 189 27.48 20.47 -17.82
CA GLU A 189 26.73 19.30 -18.27
C GLU A 189 27.59 18.02 -18.44
N GLU A 190 28.93 18.12 -18.34
CA GLU A 190 29.83 16.98 -18.61
C GLU A 190 30.22 16.14 -17.38
N GLU A 191 29.80 16.47 -16.14
CA GLU A 191 30.23 15.73 -14.94
C GLU A 191 29.25 14.66 -14.40
N ASP A 192 28.07 14.43 -15.01
CA ASP A 192 27.08 13.48 -14.46
C ASP A 192 26.51 12.44 -15.44
N ALA A 193 27.26 12.09 -16.50
CA ALA A 193 26.89 11.01 -17.41
C ALA A 193 27.48 9.67 -16.95
N PHE A 194 26.63 8.81 -16.38
CA PHE A 194 26.92 7.39 -16.12
C PHE A 194 27.39 6.67 -17.40
N PRO A 195 28.37 5.75 -17.35
CA PRO A 195 28.80 5.00 -18.53
C PRO A 195 27.74 3.97 -18.94
N GLU A 196 27.13 4.13 -20.12
CA GLU A 196 26.28 3.10 -20.72
C GLU A 196 27.14 1.93 -21.22
N GLU A 197 27.14 0.82 -20.48
CA GLU A 197 27.62 -0.46 -20.99
C GLU A 197 26.68 -1.00 -22.07
N HIS A 198 27.29 -1.35 -23.20
CA HIS A 198 26.69 -1.89 -24.42
C HIS A 198 25.79 -3.12 -24.13
N PHE A 199 24.47 -2.95 -24.21
CA PHE A 199 23.52 -4.08 -24.26
C PHE A 199 23.28 -4.45 -25.74
N GLU A 200 23.90 -5.54 -26.19
CA GLU A 200 23.59 -6.13 -27.50
C GLU A 200 22.26 -6.89 -27.44
N HIS A 201 21.24 -6.39 -28.13
CA HIS A 201 19.99 -7.10 -28.36
C HIS A 201 20.17 -8.17 -29.44
N GLU A 202 20.27 -9.44 -29.06
CA GLU A 202 20.09 -10.54 -30.01
C GLU A 202 18.62 -10.57 -30.48
N THR A 203 18.42 -10.42 -31.79
CA THR A 203 17.10 -10.51 -32.42
C THR A 203 16.81 -11.95 -32.81
N ALA A 204 15.56 -12.37 -32.58
CA ALA A 204 15.07 -13.70 -32.90
C ALA A 204 14.98 -13.92 -34.42
N GLY A 205 15.68 -14.94 -34.93
CA GLY A 205 15.61 -15.35 -36.33
C GLY A 205 15.99 -16.81 -36.49
N ALA A 206 14.98 -17.68 -36.51
CA ALA A 206 15.10 -19.09 -36.82
C ALA A 206 15.58 -19.31 -38.27
N VAL A 207 16.66 -20.08 -38.45
CA VAL A 207 16.92 -20.80 -39.71
C VAL A 207 17.40 -22.20 -39.35
N MET A 208 16.73 -23.17 -39.97
CA MET A 208 16.84 -24.61 -39.79
C MET A 208 18.24 -25.14 -40.07
N ASP A 209 18.68 -26.10 -39.26
CA ASP A 209 19.72 -27.07 -39.61
C ASP A 209 19.41 -27.70 -40.98
N GLN A 210 20.35 -27.58 -41.90
CA GLN A 210 20.53 -28.53 -42.98
C GLN A 210 21.87 -29.20 -42.77
N ASP A 211 21.80 -30.44 -42.29
CA ASP A 211 22.82 -31.46 -42.48
C ASP A 211 23.18 -31.54 -43.97
N ASP A 212 24.47 -31.54 -44.29
CA ASP A 212 25.00 -32.44 -45.32
C ASP A 212 26.53 -32.56 -45.20
N ASP A 213 26.95 -33.83 -45.15
CA ASP A 213 28.30 -34.38 -45.16
C ASP A 213 29.11 -33.99 -46.41
N GLU A 214 30.40 -33.67 -46.22
CA GLU A 214 31.59 -34.33 -46.84
C GLU A 214 32.91 -33.66 -46.43
#